data_AF-A0A924WUG3-F1
#
_entry.id   AF-A0A924WUG3-F1
#
_cell.length_a   1.000
_cell.length_b   1.000
_cell.length_c   1.000
_cell.angle_alpha   90.00
_cell.angle_beta   90.00
_cell.angle_gamma   90.00
#
_symmetry.space_group_name_H-M   'P 1'
#
loop_
_entity.id
_entity.type
_entity.pdbx_description
1 polymer ?
#
loop_
_entity_poly.entity_id
_entity_poly.type
_entity_poly.pdbx_seq_one_letter_code
_entity_poly.pdbx_strand_id
1 'polypeptide(L)'
;MQFEVKNGVLYGVGLVKSASILIKQNGSSGQTEFDTLSSNLHMSGRQFQFKQLYMRSGSLVASVDVTISPSKSLNVTMTVSLKHGVDLTKMPMNVSGTLNNPSVFPTKAALACPAVGKTLLPSVGTGMGIKSGNALSKFKGMFGK
;
A
#
# COMPACT_ATOMS: atom_id res chain seq x y z
N MET A 1 -27.68 -2.47 -9.63
CA MET A 1 -28.23 -2.90 -8.32
C MET A 1 -27.28 -2.44 -7.24
N GLN A 2 -27.79 -1.77 -6.21
CA GLN A 2 -26.96 -1.42 -5.05
C GLN A 2 -27.01 -2.56 -4.03
N PHE A 3 -25.89 -2.81 -3.36
CA PHE A 3 -25.86 -3.73 -2.23
C PHE A 3 -24.99 -3.20 -1.10
N GLU A 4 -25.29 -3.68 0.11
CA GLU A 4 -24.52 -3.44 1.32
C GLU A 4 -24.51 -4.72 2.14
N VAL A 5 -23.32 -5.13 2.58
CA VAL A 5 -23.09 -6.26 3.48
C VAL A 5 -22.44 -5.71 4.75
N LYS A 6 -22.91 -6.14 5.91
CA LYS A 6 -22.37 -5.75 7.22
C LYS A 6 -21.72 -6.93 7.91
N ASN A 7 -20.67 -6.64 8.69
CA ASN A 7 -20.01 -7.59 9.60
C ASN A 7 -19.62 -8.90 8.90
N GLY A 8 -18.83 -8.79 7.83
CA GLY A 8 -18.44 -9.92 6.99
C GLY A 8 -16.94 -10.18 6.99
N VAL A 9 -16.55 -11.27 6.32
CA VAL A 9 -15.16 -11.66 6.14
C VAL A 9 -14.87 -11.82 4.65
N LEU A 10 -13.86 -11.10 4.16
CA LEU A 10 -13.35 -11.27 2.81
C LEU A 10 -12.20 -12.28 2.83
N TYR A 11 -12.40 -13.43 2.20
CA TYR A 11 -11.40 -14.49 2.09
C TYR A 11 -10.44 -14.24 0.92
N GLY A 12 -9.19 -14.68 1.07
CA GLY A 12 -8.16 -14.58 0.03
C GLY A 12 -7.53 -13.19 -0.10
N VAL A 13 -8.13 -12.16 0.49
CA VAL A 13 -7.62 -10.78 0.48
C VAL A 13 -7.30 -10.40 1.92
N GLY A 14 -6.02 -10.23 2.26
CA GLY A 14 -5.58 -9.72 3.56
C GLY A 14 -5.17 -8.25 3.46
N LEU A 15 -6.11 -7.29 3.45
CA LEU A 15 -5.83 -5.87 3.26
C LEU A 15 -5.05 -5.27 4.42
N VAL A 16 -5.43 -5.57 5.66
CA VAL A 16 -4.70 -5.11 6.86
C VAL A 16 -3.28 -5.64 6.80
N LYS A 17 -3.13 -6.96 6.58
CA LYS A 17 -1.81 -7.58 6.45
C LYS A 17 -1.02 -6.94 5.30
N SER A 18 -1.61 -6.70 4.13
CA SER A 18 -0.92 -6.13 2.96
C SER A 18 -0.52 -4.66 3.14
N ALA A 19 -1.36 -3.87 3.82
CA ALA A 19 -1.04 -2.48 4.19
C ALA A 19 0.03 -2.44 5.30
N SER A 20 -0.01 -3.38 6.25
CA SER A 20 1.02 -3.53 7.29
C SER A 20 2.31 -4.18 6.78
N ILE A 21 2.28 -4.99 5.72
CA ILE A 21 3.46 -5.68 5.13
C ILE A 21 4.44 -4.69 4.49
N LEU A 22 3.98 -3.49 4.15
CA LEU A 22 4.86 -2.36 3.83
C LEU A 22 5.81 -1.97 4.97
N ILE A 23 5.51 -2.42 6.20
CA ILE A 23 6.35 -2.25 7.39
C ILE A 23 7.22 -3.50 7.63
N LYS A 24 6.79 -4.72 7.25
CA LYS A 24 7.58 -5.98 7.32
C LYS A 24 7.14 -7.00 6.26
N GLN A 25 8.10 -7.51 5.47
CA GLN A 25 7.97 -8.35 4.27
C GLN A 25 7.01 -9.57 4.31
N ASN A 26 6.48 -9.92 3.13
CA ASN A 26 5.90 -11.19 2.62
C ASN A 26 4.37 -11.45 2.69
N GLY A 27 3.75 -11.58 1.49
CA GLY A 27 2.62 -12.49 1.16
C GLY A 27 1.19 -12.04 1.46
N SER A 28 0.44 -11.65 0.42
CA SER A 28 -1.02 -11.40 0.45
C SER A 28 -1.81 -12.68 0.19
N SER A 29 -2.04 -13.46 1.23
CA SER A 29 -3.12 -14.45 1.31
C SER A 29 -3.58 -14.45 2.77
N GLY A 30 -4.83 -14.06 3.00
CA GLY A 30 -5.38 -13.86 4.34
C GLY A 30 -6.85 -13.51 4.30
N GLN A 31 -7.44 -13.33 5.48
CA GLN A 31 -8.81 -12.87 5.65
C GLN A 31 -8.79 -11.39 6.03
N THR A 32 -9.78 -10.63 5.57
CA THR A 32 -10.05 -9.27 6.06
C THR A 32 -11.48 -9.20 6.55
N GLU A 33 -11.64 -9.05 7.85
CA GLU A 33 -12.93 -8.72 8.46
C GLU A 33 -13.34 -7.30 8.07
N PHE A 34 -14.63 -7.05 7.91
CA PHE A 34 -15.15 -5.72 7.59
C PHE A 34 -16.46 -5.45 8.31
N ASP A 35 -16.64 -4.20 8.71
CA ASP A 35 -17.90 -3.73 9.28
C ASP A 35 -18.93 -3.50 8.17
N THR A 36 -18.48 -3.01 7.01
CA THR A 36 -19.37 -2.65 5.90
C THR A 36 -18.66 -2.81 4.57
N LEU A 37 -19.34 -3.41 3.59
CA LEU A 37 -18.92 -3.48 2.19
C LEU A 37 -20.12 -3.15 1.31
N SER A 38 -20.01 -2.11 0.50
CA SER A 38 -21.10 -1.63 -0.34
C SER A 38 -20.62 -1.30 -1.75
N SER A 39 -21.50 -1.46 -2.74
CA SER A 39 -21.19 -1.12 -4.14
C SER A 39 -22.45 -1.02 -5.00
N ASN A 40 -22.32 -0.34 -6.13
CA ASN A 40 -23.25 -0.40 -7.24
C ASN A 40 -22.80 -1.49 -8.22
N LEU A 41 -23.46 -2.66 -8.15
CA LEU A 41 -23.25 -3.78 -9.06
C LEU A 41 -23.99 -3.58 -10.38
N HIS A 42 -23.27 -3.63 -11.48
CA HIS A 42 -23.79 -3.69 -12.83
C HIS A 42 -23.31 -4.99 -13.48
N MET A 43 -24.24 -5.77 -14.03
CA MET A 43 -23.97 -6.99 -14.76
C MET A 43 -24.25 -6.78 -16.23
N SER A 44 -23.30 -7.11 -17.09
CA SER A 44 -23.46 -7.10 -18.54
C SER A 44 -22.96 -8.42 -19.10
N GLY A 45 -23.90 -9.29 -19.52
CA GLY A 45 -23.59 -10.66 -19.93
C GLY A 45 -22.86 -11.44 -18.82
N ARG A 46 -21.59 -11.80 -19.07
CA ARG A 46 -20.72 -12.54 -18.12
C ARG A 46 -19.74 -11.64 -17.35
N GLN A 47 -19.83 -10.33 -17.53
CA GLN A 47 -18.98 -9.35 -16.87
C GLN A 47 -19.70 -8.74 -15.68
N PHE A 48 -19.00 -8.63 -14.55
CA PHE A 48 -19.49 -7.96 -13.35
C PHE A 48 -18.71 -6.67 -13.15
N GLN A 49 -19.41 -5.57 -12.92
CA GLN A 49 -18.82 -4.26 -12.65
C GLN A 49 -19.31 -3.79 -11.28
N PHE A 50 -18.39 -3.66 -10.34
CA PHE A 50 -18.61 -3.11 -9.02
C PHE A 50 -18.14 -1.65 -9.05
N LYS A 51 -19.10 -0.74 -9.11
CA LYS A 51 -18.85 0.70 -9.09
C LYS A 51 -18.92 1.23 -7.67
N GLN A 52 -18.02 2.15 -7.35
CA GLN A 52 -17.93 2.77 -6.02
C GLN A 52 -17.88 1.69 -4.92
N LEU A 53 -17.10 0.63 -5.14
CA LEU A 53 -16.90 -0.41 -4.14
C LEU A 53 -16.21 0.22 -2.95
N TYR A 54 -16.92 0.29 -1.83
CA TYR A 54 -16.50 0.88 -0.58
C TYR A 54 -16.47 -0.19 0.49
N MET A 55 -15.39 -0.25 1.26
CA MET A 55 -15.24 -1.16 2.38
C MET A 55 -14.71 -0.41 3.59
N ARG A 56 -15.29 -0.67 4.77
CA ARG A 56 -14.82 -0.19 6.06
C ARG A 56 -14.52 -1.37 6.99
N SER A 57 -13.36 -1.31 7.66
CA SER A 57 -12.90 -2.25 8.67
C SER A 57 -12.19 -1.48 9.79
N GLY A 58 -12.94 -1.09 10.83
CA GLY A 58 -12.43 -0.26 11.92
C GLY A 58 -11.83 1.05 11.41
N SER A 59 -10.51 1.19 11.57
CA SER A 59 -9.73 2.35 11.10
C SER A 59 -9.33 2.30 9.63
N LEU A 60 -9.64 1.21 8.91
CA LEU A 60 -9.31 1.02 7.50
C LEU A 60 -10.53 1.32 6.63
N VAL A 61 -10.32 2.09 5.57
CA VAL A 61 -11.31 2.34 4.51
C VAL A 61 -10.67 2.03 3.16
N ALA A 62 -11.31 1.22 2.33
CA ALA A 62 -10.87 0.95 0.97
C ALA A 62 -11.95 1.41 -0.02
N SER A 63 -11.53 2.00 -1.14
CA SER A 63 -12.41 2.42 -2.22
C SER A 63 -11.81 2.13 -3.60
N VAL A 64 -12.61 1.56 -4.50
CA VAL A 64 -12.19 1.15 -5.84
C VAL A 64 -13.38 0.93 -6.79
N ASP A 65 -13.13 1.00 -8.09
CA ASP A 65 -14.01 0.44 -9.11
C ASP A 65 -13.42 -0.88 -9.61
N VAL A 66 -14.19 -1.96 -9.56
CA VAL A 66 -13.73 -3.29 -9.99
C VAL A 66 -14.53 -3.75 -11.19
N THR A 67 -13.82 -4.22 -12.21
CA THR A 67 -14.43 -4.94 -13.33
C THR A 67 -13.87 -6.34 -13.36
N ILE A 68 -14.76 -7.33 -13.24
CA ILE A 68 -14.42 -8.75 -13.35
C ILE A 68 -14.84 -9.20 -14.75
N SER A 69 -13.83 -9.46 -15.58
CA SER A 69 -14.01 -10.04 -16.90
C SER A 69 -14.45 -11.52 -16.80
N PRO A 70 -14.98 -12.12 -17.87
CA PRO A 70 -15.31 -13.54 -17.90
C PRO A 70 -14.12 -14.47 -17.62
N SER A 71 -12.88 -14.00 -17.88
CA SER A 71 -11.64 -14.72 -17.54
C SER A 71 -11.29 -14.67 -16.05
N LYS A 72 -12.09 -13.99 -15.23
CA LYS A 72 -11.93 -13.83 -13.77
C LYS A 72 -10.58 -13.21 -13.38
N SER A 73 -9.92 -12.51 -14.30
CA SER A 73 -8.69 -11.80 -14.01
C SER A 73 -8.97 -10.53 -13.23
N LEU A 74 -8.08 -10.21 -12.30
CA LEU A 74 -8.09 -8.96 -11.55
C LEU A 74 -6.85 -8.16 -11.94
N ASN A 75 -7.05 -6.90 -12.28
CA ASN A 75 -6.01 -5.91 -12.44
C ASN A 75 -6.64 -4.54 -12.14
N VAL A 76 -6.57 -4.13 -10.87
CA VAL A 76 -7.21 -2.90 -10.40
C VAL A 76 -6.30 -2.16 -9.44
N THR A 77 -6.41 -0.84 -9.45
CA THR A 77 -5.77 0.03 -8.47
C THR A 77 -6.83 0.53 -7.50
N MET A 78 -6.65 0.27 -6.21
CA MET A 78 -7.53 0.74 -5.14
C MET A 78 -6.81 1.75 -4.25
N THR A 79 -7.58 2.61 -3.58
CA THR A 79 -7.03 3.47 -2.53
C THR A 79 -7.45 2.93 -1.18
N VAL A 80 -6.46 2.65 -0.33
CA VAL A 80 -6.67 2.27 1.08
C VAL A 80 -6.32 3.46 1.95
N SER A 81 -7.23 3.84 2.84
CA SER A 81 -7.04 4.89 3.82
C SER A 81 -6.95 4.28 5.21
N LEU A 82 -5.92 4.61 5.96
CA LEU A 82 -5.71 4.16 7.33
C LEU A 82 -5.82 5.37 8.26
N LYS A 83 -6.67 5.28 9.28
CA LYS A 83 -6.80 6.29 10.32
C LYS A 83 -5.98 5.91 11.56
N HIS A 84 -5.05 6.77 11.96
CA HIS A 84 -4.29 6.64 13.21
C HIS A 84 -4.46 7.92 14.03
N GLY A 85 -5.37 7.90 15.01
CA GLY A 85 -5.70 9.08 15.80
C GLY A 85 -6.30 10.19 14.93
N VAL A 86 -5.61 11.33 14.84
CA VAL A 86 -5.96 12.47 13.98
C VAL A 86 -5.41 12.35 12.55
N ASP A 87 -4.43 11.46 12.33
CA ASP A 87 -3.77 11.30 11.04
C ASP A 87 -4.55 10.35 10.12
N LEU A 88 -4.62 10.70 8.84
CA LEU A 88 -5.21 9.90 7.77
C LEU A 88 -4.18 9.67 6.67
N THR A 89 -3.74 8.44 6.51
CA THR A 89 -2.80 8.07 5.45
C THR A 89 -3.54 7.37 4.33
N LYS A 90 -3.47 7.93 3.11
CA LYS A 90 -4.02 7.31 1.89
C LYS A 90 -2.92 6.63 1.12
N MET A 91 -3.17 5.41 0.68
CA MET A 91 -2.18 4.56 0.05
C MET A 91 -2.76 3.86 -1.19
N PRO A 92 -2.21 4.13 -2.38
CA PRO A 92 -2.61 3.42 -3.60
C PRO A 92 -2.04 2.00 -3.64
N MET A 93 -2.90 1.00 -3.73
CA MET A 93 -2.58 -0.43 -3.78
C MET A 93 -3.06 -1.03 -5.11
N ASN A 94 -2.29 -1.97 -5.64
CA ASN A 94 -2.70 -2.81 -6.76
C ASN A 94 -3.27 -4.13 -6.27
N VAL A 95 -4.29 -4.61 -6.96
CA VAL A 95 -4.82 -5.96 -6.84
C VAL A 95 -4.68 -6.64 -8.19
N SER A 96 -3.95 -7.76 -8.23
CA SER A 96 -3.75 -8.56 -9.44
C SER A 96 -4.10 -10.03 -9.24
N GLY A 97 -4.01 -10.83 -10.30
CA GLY A 97 -4.22 -12.27 -10.25
C GLY A 97 -5.62 -12.65 -10.73
N THR A 98 -6.30 -13.50 -9.97
CA THR A 98 -7.67 -13.96 -10.30
C THR A 98 -8.59 -13.83 -9.09
N LEU A 99 -9.91 -13.90 -9.31
CA LEU A 99 -10.88 -13.87 -8.22
C LEU A 99 -10.65 -14.93 -7.13
N ASN A 100 -10.09 -16.09 -7.50
CA ASN A 100 -9.81 -17.19 -6.58
C ASN A 100 -8.45 -17.07 -5.89
N ASN A 101 -7.50 -16.41 -6.53
CA ASN A 101 -6.16 -16.20 -5.99
C ASN A 101 -5.73 -14.74 -6.23
N PRO A 102 -6.32 -13.79 -5.50
CA PRO A 102 -5.98 -12.38 -5.63
C PRO A 102 -4.66 -12.08 -4.90
N SER A 103 -3.86 -11.18 -5.46
CA SER A 103 -2.64 -10.67 -4.83
C SER A 103 -2.74 -9.17 -4.66
N VAL A 104 -2.55 -8.69 -3.44
CA VAL A 104 -2.56 -7.26 -3.11
C VAL A 104 -1.15 -6.79 -2.81
N PHE A 105 -0.73 -5.69 -3.46
CA PHE A 105 0.59 -5.12 -3.27
C PHE A 105 0.57 -3.61 -3.46
N PRO A 106 1.52 -2.87 -2.86
CA PRO A 106 1.62 -1.43 -3.01
C PRO A 106 1.93 -1.04 -4.45
N THR A 107 1.38 0.09 -4.90
CA THR A 107 1.83 0.70 -6.15
C THR A 107 3.24 1.30 -5.97
N LYS A 108 3.93 1.57 -7.09
CA LYS A 108 5.19 2.33 -7.07
C LYS A 108 5.03 3.69 -6.38
N ALA A 109 3.87 4.33 -6.55
CA ALA A 109 3.54 5.60 -5.90
C ALA A 109 3.40 5.46 -4.37
N ALA A 110 2.80 4.37 -3.88
CA ALA A 110 2.73 4.07 -2.46
C ALA A 110 4.12 3.83 -1.85
N LEU A 111 5.01 3.12 -2.56
CA LEU A 111 6.37 2.87 -2.11
C LEU A 111 7.23 4.13 -2.06
N ALA A 112 6.97 5.11 -2.92
CA ALA A 112 7.63 6.41 -2.90
C ALA A 112 7.02 7.37 -1.85
N CYS A 113 5.91 7.01 -1.22
CA CYS A 113 5.22 7.89 -0.28
C CYS A 113 5.93 7.88 1.08
N PRO A 114 6.39 9.04 1.59
CA PRO A 114 7.08 9.12 2.88
C PRO A 114 6.19 8.76 4.07
N ALA A 115 4.87 8.68 3.88
CA ALA A 115 3.92 8.25 4.90
C ALA A 115 3.95 6.73 5.17
N VAL A 116 4.52 5.94 4.26
CA VAL A 116 4.57 4.46 4.33
C VAL A 116 5.89 3.96 4.92
N GLY A 117 6.94 4.77 4.83
CA GLY A 117 8.25 4.49 5.41
C GLY A 117 8.82 5.73 6.08
N LYS A 118 8.85 5.73 7.42
CA LYS A 118 9.86 6.48 8.16
C LYS A 118 11.23 5.84 7.92
N THR A 119 11.81 6.19 6.79
CA THR A 119 13.23 6.41 6.63
C THR A 119 13.24 7.50 5.57
N LEU A 120 13.63 8.73 5.91
CA LEU A 120 14.92 9.21 5.43
C LEU A 120 15.43 8.27 4.34
N LEU A 121 14.99 8.48 3.09
CA LEU A 121 15.88 8.18 1.98
C LEU A 121 17.15 8.92 2.41
N PRO A 122 18.27 8.26 2.80
CA PRO A 122 19.51 9.01 2.82
C PRO A 122 19.55 9.56 1.41
N SER A 123 19.62 10.87 1.31
CA SER A 123 19.91 11.55 0.09
C SER A 123 21.18 10.91 -0.49
N VAL A 124 21.01 9.85 -1.29
CA VAL A 124 21.99 9.38 -2.26
C VAL A 124 22.06 10.52 -3.26
N GLY A 125 22.90 11.48 -2.92
CA GLY A 125 22.90 12.79 -3.55
C GLY A 125 23.65 13.84 -2.74
N THR A 126 23.61 13.78 -1.41
CA THR A 126 24.66 14.45 -0.63
C THR A 126 25.85 13.52 -0.64
N GLY A 127 26.57 13.52 -1.76
CA GLY A 127 27.99 13.26 -1.77
C GLY A 127 28.62 14.26 -0.81
N MET A 128 28.57 13.93 0.48
CA MET A 128 29.50 14.42 1.47
C MET A 128 30.82 13.80 1.07
N GLY A 129 31.40 14.37 0.00
CA GLY A 129 32.79 14.26 -0.35
C GLY A 129 33.57 14.94 0.75
N ILE A 130 33.53 14.37 1.96
CA ILE A 130 34.67 14.44 2.86
C ILE A 130 35.69 13.53 2.21
N LYS A 131 36.38 14.08 1.20
CA LYS A 131 37.78 13.72 0.95
C LYS A 131 38.50 14.03 2.26
N SER A 132 38.50 13.04 3.15
CA SER A 132 39.54 12.84 4.14
C SER A 132 40.86 12.77 3.35
N GLY A 133 41.62 13.86 3.37
CA GLY A 133 42.86 13.97 2.61
C GLY A 133 43.25 15.40 2.32
N ASN A 134 43.61 16.15 3.39
CA ASN A 134 44.60 17.24 3.43
C ASN A 134 44.44 18.18 4.64
N ALA A 135 44.03 17.67 5.80
CA ALA A 135 44.05 18.44 7.06
C ALA A 135 44.83 17.73 8.18
N LEU A 136 45.75 16.82 7.83
CA LEU A 136 46.60 16.06 8.75
C LEU A 136 48.11 16.25 8.47
N SER A 137 48.49 17.41 7.94
CA SER A 137 49.89 17.75 7.62
C SER A 137 50.39 19.08 8.20
N LYS A 138 49.61 19.82 9.00
CA LYS A 138 50.09 21.10 9.59
C LYS A 138 49.91 21.30 11.10
N PHE A 139 49.63 20.24 11.87
CA PHE A 139 49.80 20.28 13.34
C PHE A 139 51.09 19.56 13.81
N LYS A 140 51.75 18.83 12.90
CA LYS A 140 53.03 18.15 13.16
C LYS A 140 54.23 19.04 12.78
N GLY A 141 54.24 20.27 13.29
CA GLY A 141 55.32 21.25 13.05
C GLY A 141 55.67 22.12 14.25
N MET A 142 54.99 21.94 15.40
CA MET A 142 55.23 22.75 16.61
C MET A 142 55.75 21.94 17.82
N PHE A 143 56.17 20.69 17.61
CA PHE A 143 56.89 19.90 18.60
C PHE A 143 57.93 19.03 17.90
N GLY A 144 59.15 19.57 17.75
CA GLY A 144 60.26 18.84 17.15
C GLY A 144 61.50 19.70 16.93
N LYS A 145 62.18 20.02 18.05
CA LYS A 145 63.60 20.35 18.24
C LYS A 145 64.26 21.45 17.39
#